data_AF-A0A524LNP0-F1
#
_entry.id   AF-A0A524LNP0-F1
#
_cell.length_a   1.000
_cell.length_b   1.000
_cell.length_c   1.000
_cell.angle_alpha   90.00
_cell.angle_beta   90.00
_cell.angle_gamma   90.00
#
_symmetry.space_group_name_H-M   'P 1'
#
loop_
_entity.id
_entity.type
_entity.pdbx_description
1 polymer ?
#
loop_
_entity_poly.entity_id
_entity_poly.type
_entity_poly.pdbx_seq_one_letter_code
_entity_poly.pdbx_strand_id
1 'polypeptide(L)'
;AFYNGEIKSSDSGDIPVQDYLRVTNEFIVPHSSGKHARFNRSSYMVGALARFNNSYAQLTAAARAVAEKLGLSAPCHNPYMNTVAQIVEVVQCIAEAVELIDRLLDAGIKKESPNLETTRYGQGIAATEVPRGILFHDYTYNAQGAIESANCIIPTGQNLANIDDDMKKLVPEIIEESKTDITHKLEMLVRAYDPCISCSVHMVDVTFIE
;
A
#
# COMPACT_ATOMS: atom_id res chain seq x y z
N ALA A 1 -12.28 4.64 -4.66
CA ALA A 1 -10.98 4.87 -3.99
C ALA A 1 -9.99 3.72 -4.16
N PHE A 2 -10.42 2.45 -4.06
CA PHE A 2 -9.48 1.31 -3.96
C PHE A 2 -9.24 0.50 -5.25
N TYR A 3 -10.26 0.37 -6.09
CA TYR A 3 -10.30 -0.70 -7.11
C TYR A 3 -9.87 -0.29 -8.52
N ASN A 4 -9.97 1.00 -8.87
CA ASN A 4 -9.71 1.51 -10.20
C ASN A 4 -8.98 2.86 -10.10
N GLY A 5 -7.99 3.08 -10.95
CA GLY A 5 -7.35 4.38 -11.08
C GLY A 5 -5.89 4.31 -11.49
N GLU A 6 -5.32 5.50 -11.59
CA GLU A 6 -3.88 5.73 -11.72
C GLU A 6 -3.23 5.76 -10.32
N ILE A 7 -1.90 5.72 -10.29
CA ILE A 7 -1.14 5.90 -9.04
C ILE A 7 -1.37 7.35 -8.58
N LYS A 8 -1.84 7.54 -7.34
CA LYS A 8 -2.13 8.88 -6.81
C LYS A 8 -1.14 9.31 -5.74
N SER A 9 -0.57 10.50 -5.93
CA SER A 9 0.39 11.11 -5.01
C SER A 9 -0.11 12.48 -4.55
N SER A 10 0.04 12.77 -3.25
CA SER A 10 -0.26 14.08 -2.68
C SER A 10 0.71 15.17 -3.16
N ASP A 11 1.90 14.79 -3.64
CA ASP A 11 2.93 15.73 -4.11
C ASP A 11 2.88 15.97 -5.63
N SER A 12 2.42 14.99 -6.41
CA SER A 12 2.55 15.01 -7.89
C SER A 12 1.29 14.65 -8.67
N GLY A 13 0.17 14.39 -8.00
CA GLY A 13 -1.10 14.05 -8.65
C GLY A 13 -1.15 12.61 -9.17
N ASP A 14 -1.89 12.42 -10.26
CA ASP A 14 -2.16 11.12 -10.86
C ASP A 14 -1.03 10.73 -11.84
N ILE A 15 -0.61 9.48 -11.80
CA ILE A 15 0.51 8.92 -12.57
C ILE A 15 0.08 7.59 -13.18
N PRO A 16 0.28 7.37 -14.49
CA PRO A 16 -0.04 6.09 -15.13
C PRO A 16 0.67 4.92 -14.44
N VAL A 17 -0.04 3.79 -14.28
CA VAL A 17 0.52 2.61 -13.62
C VAL A 17 1.74 2.04 -14.34
N GLN A 18 1.85 2.28 -15.65
CA GLN A 18 3.00 1.90 -16.46
C GLN A 18 4.30 2.58 -16.00
N ASP A 19 4.19 3.72 -15.33
CA ASP A 19 5.33 4.50 -14.81
C ASP A 19 5.69 4.13 -13.35
N TYR A 20 5.18 3.00 -12.82
CA TYR A 20 5.35 2.66 -11.39
C TYR A 20 6.82 2.65 -10.92
N LEU A 21 7.78 2.25 -11.75
CA LEU A 21 9.20 2.24 -11.40
C LEU A 21 9.77 3.64 -11.11
N ARG A 22 9.23 4.69 -11.74
CA ARG A 22 9.58 6.08 -11.42
C ARG A 22 9.08 6.49 -10.03
N VAL A 23 7.95 5.93 -9.61
CA VAL A 23 7.29 6.26 -8.33
C VAL A 23 7.92 5.47 -7.18
N THR A 24 8.20 4.19 -7.38
CA THR A 24 8.70 3.32 -6.31
C THR A 24 10.20 3.51 -6.06
N ASN A 25 11.00 3.61 -7.13
CA ASN A 25 12.44 3.89 -7.09
C ASN A 25 13.15 3.16 -5.93
N GLU A 26 13.04 1.82 -5.92
CA GLU A 26 13.55 1.00 -4.82
C GLU A 26 15.08 1.02 -4.73
N PHE A 27 15.61 1.01 -3.52
CA PHE A 27 17.05 0.97 -3.24
C PHE A 27 17.35 0.09 -2.02
N ILE A 28 18.60 -0.34 -1.91
CA ILE A 28 19.07 -1.23 -0.83
C ILE A 28 19.85 -0.39 0.19
N VAL A 29 19.68 -0.72 1.47
CA VAL A 29 20.47 -0.17 2.57
C VAL A 29 21.19 -1.30 3.33
N PRO A 30 22.37 -1.06 3.92
CA PRO A 30 23.15 -2.13 4.55
C PRO A 30 22.49 -2.78 5.78
N HIS A 31 21.58 -2.07 6.45
CA HIS A 31 20.98 -2.50 7.73
C HIS A 31 19.61 -3.20 7.57
N SER A 32 19.13 -3.42 6.35
CA SER A 32 17.82 -4.00 6.08
C SER A 32 17.91 -5.12 5.04
N SER A 33 17.18 -6.21 5.25
CA SER A 33 16.96 -7.24 4.23
C SER A 33 15.87 -6.85 3.22
N GLY A 34 15.00 -5.90 3.57
CA GLY A 34 14.01 -5.33 2.66
C GLY A 34 14.56 -4.14 1.89
N LYS A 35 14.10 -3.96 0.65
CA LYS A 35 14.34 -2.73 -0.13
C LYS A 35 13.55 -1.57 0.45
N HIS A 36 14.12 -0.39 0.36
CA HIS A 36 13.49 0.89 0.68
C HIS A 36 12.97 1.55 -0.60
N ALA A 37 11.96 2.40 -0.50
CA ALA A 37 11.40 3.13 -1.63
C ALA A 37 11.41 4.63 -1.39
N ARG A 38 11.47 5.41 -2.47
CA ARG A 38 11.39 6.88 -2.41
C ARG A 38 10.79 7.44 -3.69
N PHE A 39 10.33 8.68 -3.64
CA PHE A 39 9.81 9.32 -4.85
C PHE A 39 10.27 10.78 -4.96
N ASN A 40 9.39 11.73 -4.63
CA ASN A 40 9.68 13.17 -4.66
C ASN A 40 10.42 13.67 -3.41
N ARG A 41 10.59 12.81 -2.40
CA ARG A 41 11.22 13.08 -1.11
C ARG A 41 12.17 11.94 -0.73
N SER A 42 12.78 12.01 0.45
CA SER A 42 13.63 10.94 0.99
C SER A 42 12.88 9.61 1.17
N SER A 43 11.58 9.70 1.46
CA SER A 43 10.65 8.59 1.65
C SER A 43 9.22 9.00 1.27
N TYR A 44 8.29 8.04 1.23
CA TYR A 44 6.86 8.29 1.13
C TYR A 44 6.08 7.26 1.96
N MET A 45 4.81 7.59 2.28
CA MET A 45 3.91 6.69 3.00
C MET A 45 2.84 6.13 2.06
N VAL A 46 2.59 4.82 2.17
CA VAL A 46 1.42 4.13 1.60
C VAL A 46 0.60 3.50 2.70
N GLY A 47 -0.68 3.25 2.45
CA GLY A 47 -1.62 2.67 3.41
C GLY A 47 -2.88 3.50 3.56
N ALA A 48 -3.65 3.20 4.62
CA ALA A 48 -4.96 3.81 4.84
C ALA A 48 -4.89 5.33 4.98
N LEU A 49 -3.89 5.85 5.70
CA LEU A 49 -3.71 7.30 5.87
C LEU A 49 -3.40 8.00 4.53
N ALA A 50 -2.59 7.39 3.68
CA ALA A 50 -2.26 7.92 2.36
C ALA A 50 -3.50 7.97 1.47
N ARG A 51 -4.30 6.89 1.46
CA ARG A 51 -5.58 6.85 0.73
C ARG A 51 -6.59 7.83 1.27
N PHE A 52 -6.69 7.97 2.59
CA PHE A 52 -7.55 8.95 3.24
C PHE A 52 -7.19 10.37 2.78
N ASN A 53 -5.91 10.74 2.79
CA ASN A 53 -5.46 12.05 2.32
C ASN A 53 -5.77 12.27 0.83
N ASN A 54 -5.46 11.29 -0.02
CA ASN A 54 -5.59 11.43 -1.49
C ASN A 54 -7.03 11.33 -2.01
N SER A 55 -7.91 10.65 -1.26
CA SER A 55 -9.26 10.28 -1.68
C SER A 55 -10.34 10.70 -0.69
N TYR A 56 -10.06 11.64 0.22
CA TYR A 56 -11.03 12.15 1.20
C TYR A 56 -12.38 12.54 0.59
N ALA A 57 -12.34 13.18 -0.58
CA ALA A 57 -13.53 13.61 -1.31
C ALA A 57 -14.42 12.45 -1.81
N GLN A 58 -13.91 11.22 -1.86
CA GLN A 58 -14.64 10.02 -2.27
C GLN A 58 -15.27 9.27 -1.09
N LEU A 59 -15.03 9.70 0.15
CA LEU A 59 -15.63 9.04 1.32
C LEU A 59 -17.15 9.19 1.32
N THR A 60 -17.83 8.09 1.65
CA THR A 60 -19.26 8.06 1.95
C THR A 60 -19.57 8.94 3.16
N ALA A 61 -20.82 9.39 3.28
CA ALA A 61 -21.26 10.18 4.43
C ALA A 61 -21.01 9.46 5.77
N ALA A 62 -21.23 8.14 5.82
CA ALA A 62 -20.98 7.31 7.00
C ALA A 62 -19.50 7.28 7.38
N ALA A 63 -18.60 7.07 6.41
CA ALA A 63 -17.16 7.08 6.66
C ALA A 63 -16.65 8.46 7.11
N ARG A 64 -17.17 9.56 6.52
CA ARG A 64 -16.83 10.93 6.97
C ARG A 64 -17.26 11.19 8.41
N ALA A 65 -18.47 10.78 8.79
CA ALA A 65 -18.96 10.95 10.16
C ALA A 65 -18.07 10.21 11.18
N VAL A 66 -17.54 9.03 10.81
CA VAL A 66 -16.58 8.29 11.65
C VAL A 66 -15.24 9.00 11.73
N ALA A 67 -14.73 9.53 10.61
CA ALA A 67 -13.50 10.32 10.60
C ALA A 67 -13.62 11.54 11.54
N GLU A 68 -14.72 12.29 11.43
CA GLU A 68 -15.01 13.45 12.31
C GLU A 68 -15.08 13.03 13.79
N LYS A 69 -15.81 11.95 14.10
CA LYS A 69 -15.95 11.43 15.46
C LYS A 69 -14.62 11.01 16.08
N LEU A 70 -13.69 10.50 15.26
CA LEU A 70 -12.37 10.05 15.69
C LEU A 70 -11.29 11.14 15.56
N GLY A 71 -11.67 12.37 15.19
CA GLY A 71 -10.75 13.50 15.07
C GLY A 71 -9.78 13.40 13.88
N LEU A 72 -10.10 12.61 12.86
CA LEU A 72 -9.30 12.50 11.64
C LEU A 72 -9.78 13.49 10.59
N SER A 73 -8.87 14.37 10.14
CA SER A 73 -9.11 15.36 9.08
C SER A 73 -8.03 15.27 8.02
N ALA A 74 -8.37 15.57 6.76
CA ALA A 74 -7.41 15.55 5.65
C ALA A 74 -6.86 16.98 5.39
N PRO A 75 -5.54 17.15 5.15
CA PRO A 75 -4.51 16.13 5.21
C PRO A 75 -4.06 15.84 6.65
N CYS A 76 -3.69 14.59 6.94
CA CYS A 76 -3.06 14.17 8.19
C CYS A 76 -1.73 13.47 7.92
N HIS A 77 -0.68 13.91 8.61
CA HIS A 77 0.69 13.37 8.49
C HIS A 77 1.19 12.71 9.79
N ASN A 78 0.29 12.47 10.74
CA ASN A 78 0.61 11.74 11.96
C ASN A 78 0.52 10.22 11.68
N PRO A 79 1.63 9.46 11.67
CA PRO A 79 1.60 8.03 11.33
C PRO A 79 0.68 7.23 12.25
N TYR A 80 0.52 7.61 13.52
CA TYR A 80 -0.38 6.95 14.47
C TYR A 80 -1.86 7.06 14.06
N MET A 81 -2.23 8.04 13.23
CA MET A 81 -3.58 8.18 12.70
C MET A 81 -3.88 7.19 11.57
N ASN A 82 -2.90 6.40 11.10
CA ASN A 82 -3.15 5.34 10.14
C ASN A 82 -4.12 4.28 10.69
N THR A 83 -4.02 3.91 11.97
CA THR A 83 -4.99 3.00 12.60
C THR A 83 -6.40 3.59 12.62
N VAL A 84 -6.52 4.91 12.85
CA VAL A 84 -7.81 5.60 12.77
C VAL A 84 -8.34 5.61 11.34
N ALA A 85 -7.47 5.87 10.36
CA ALA A 85 -7.82 5.82 8.94
C ALA A 85 -8.28 4.41 8.53
N GLN A 86 -7.66 3.34 9.03
CA GLN A 86 -8.10 1.96 8.81
C GLN A 86 -9.53 1.72 9.34
N ILE A 87 -9.90 2.28 10.49
CA ILE A 87 -11.28 2.19 11.02
C ILE A 87 -12.26 2.91 10.09
N VAL A 88 -11.89 4.08 9.58
CA VAL A 88 -12.70 4.81 8.58
C VAL A 88 -12.86 3.99 7.30
N GLU A 89 -11.80 3.34 6.84
CA GLU A 89 -11.83 2.45 5.67
C GLU A 89 -12.71 1.23 5.88
N VAL A 90 -12.75 0.64 7.07
CA VAL A 90 -13.68 -0.47 7.36
C VAL A 90 -15.13 -0.04 7.11
N VAL A 91 -15.52 1.14 7.56
CA VAL A 91 -16.88 1.66 7.34
C VAL A 91 -17.13 1.99 5.87
N GLN A 92 -16.14 2.57 5.18
CA GLN A 92 -16.20 2.80 3.74
C GLN A 92 -16.41 1.48 2.97
N CYS A 93 -15.59 0.47 3.23
CA CYS A 93 -15.64 -0.82 2.57
C CYS A 93 -16.95 -1.56 2.83
N ILE A 94 -17.49 -1.50 4.04
CA ILE A 94 -18.80 -2.08 4.35
C ILE A 94 -19.91 -1.38 3.56
N ALA A 95 -19.90 -0.05 3.50
CA ALA A 95 -20.90 0.72 2.75
C ALA A 95 -20.82 0.42 1.24
N GLU A 96 -19.60 0.41 0.67
CA GLU A 96 -19.39 0.05 -0.75
C GLU A 96 -19.77 -1.41 -1.04
N ALA A 97 -19.49 -2.34 -0.12
CA ALA A 97 -19.85 -3.75 -0.30
C ALA A 97 -21.36 -3.97 -0.39
N VAL A 98 -22.15 -3.28 0.44
CA VAL A 98 -23.62 -3.34 0.36
C VAL A 98 -24.10 -2.82 -0.99
N GLU A 99 -23.60 -1.65 -1.42
CA GLU A 99 -23.95 -1.08 -2.74
C GLU A 99 -23.60 -2.03 -3.90
N LEU A 100 -22.42 -2.64 -3.84
CA LEU A 100 -21.97 -3.59 -4.86
C LEU A 100 -22.84 -4.84 -4.90
N ILE A 101 -23.23 -5.37 -3.74
CA ILE A 101 -24.14 -6.53 -3.65
C ILE A 101 -25.50 -6.18 -4.24
N ASP A 102 -26.09 -5.04 -3.86
CA ASP A 102 -27.39 -4.61 -4.37
C ASP A 102 -27.36 -4.45 -5.90
N ARG A 103 -26.32 -3.78 -6.42
CA ARG A 103 -26.12 -3.63 -7.88
C ARG A 103 -25.97 -4.96 -8.61
N LEU A 104 -25.29 -5.94 -8.00
CA LEU A 104 -25.13 -7.27 -8.57
C LEU A 104 -26.46 -8.04 -8.60
N LEU A 105 -27.26 -7.92 -7.54
CA LEU A 105 -28.58 -8.54 -7.46
C LEU A 105 -29.55 -7.90 -8.47
N ASP A 106 -29.56 -6.57 -8.58
CA ASP A 106 -30.40 -5.82 -9.53
C ASP A 106 -30.05 -6.13 -10.99
N ALA A 107 -28.76 -6.22 -11.32
CA ALA A 107 -28.31 -6.59 -12.66
C ALA A 107 -28.61 -8.05 -13.04
N GLY A 108 -28.91 -8.89 -12.04
CA GLY A 108 -29.09 -10.32 -12.16
C GLY A 108 -27.75 -11.07 -12.20
N ILE A 109 -27.60 -12.07 -11.34
CA ILE A 109 -26.39 -12.91 -11.27
C ILE A 109 -26.28 -13.75 -12.54
N LYS A 110 -25.19 -13.57 -13.27
CA LYS A 110 -24.85 -14.35 -14.46
C LYS A 110 -23.73 -15.32 -14.15
N LYS A 111 -23.82 -16.53 -14.71
CA LYS A 111 -22.70 -17.47 -14.66
C LYS A 111 -21.64 -17.00 -15.64
N GLU A 112 -20.50 -16.60 -15.12
CA GLU A 112 -19.32 -16.24 -15.90
C GLU A 112 -18.34 -17.41 -15.93
N SER A 113 -17.75 -17.69 -17.09
CA SER A 113 -16.66 -18.64 -17.21
C SER A 113 -15.35 -17.85 -17.30
N PRO A 114 -14.30 -18.21 -16.53
CA PRO A 114 -13.01 -17.56 -16.67
C PRO A 114 -12.49 -17.74 -18.10
N ASN A 115 -11.90 -16.68 -18.65
CA ASN A 115 -11.21 -16.79 -19.93
C ASN A 115 -9.87 -17.50 -19.70
N LEU A 116 -9.83 -18.79 -19.99
CA LEU A 116 -8.65 -19.65 -19.78
C LEU A 116 -7.72 -19.68 -21.00
N GLU A 117 -8.11 -19.07 -22.11
CA GLU A 117 -7.28 -19.04 -23.32
C GLU A 117 -6.35 -17.82 -23.30
N THR A 118 -5.04 -18.09 -23.30
CA THR A 118 -4.02 -17.05 -23.47
C THR A 118 -4.12 -16.46 -24.87
N THR A 119 -4.73 -15.27 -24.97
CA THR A 119 -4.94 -14.58 -26.26
C THR A 119 -3.81 -13.62 -26.62
N ARG A 120 -2.91 -13.32 -25.67
CA ARG A 120 -1.82 -12.34 -25.80
C ARG A 120 -0.60 -12.76 -24.98
N TYR A 121 0.56 -12.35 -25.45
CA TYR A 121 1.85 -12.45 -24.75
C TYR A 121 2.48 -11.05 -24.65
N GLY A 122 3.46 -10.88 -23.76
CA GLY A 122 4.09 -9.60 -23.47
C GLY A 122 3.95 -9.20 -22.00
N GLN A 123 4.07 -7.90 -21.73
CA GLN A 123 4.11 -7.34 -20.38
C GLN A 123 2.72 -6.89 -19.91
N GLY A 124 2.36 -7.26 -18.69
CA GLY A 124 1.17 -6.81 -17.99
C GLY A 124 1.55 -6.17 -16.66
N ILE A 125 1.21 -4.90 -16.49
CA ILE A 125 1.44 -4.13 -15.26
C ILE A 125 0.09 -3.80 -14.64
N ALA A 126 -0.06 -4.09 -13.35
CA ALA A 126 -1.23 -3.76 -12.57
C ALA A 126 -0.83 -3.22 -11.19
N ALA A 127 -1.65 -2.32 -10.66
CA ALA A 127 -1.56 -1.87 -9.29
C ALA A 127 -2.93 -2.00 -8.62
N THR A 128 -2.91 -2.26 -7.31
CA THR A 128 -4.13 -2.31 -6.51
C THR A 128 -3.85 -1.83 -5.10
N GLU A 129 -4.81 -1.18 -4.47
CA GLU A 129 -4.71 -0.78 -3.08
C GLU A 129 -5.08 -1.98 -2.19
N VAL A 130 -4.08 -2.60 -1.56
CA VAL A 130 -4.30 -3.59 -0.49
C VAL A 130 -4.35 -2.88 0.87
N PRO A 131 -4.77 -3.54 1.97
CA PRO A 131 -4.93 -2.86 3.25
C PRO A 131 -3.71 -2.03 3.70
N ARG A 132 -2.50 -2.53 3.43
CA ARG A 132 -1.21 -1.91 3.81
C ARG A 132 -0.70 -0.83 2.84
N GLY A 133 -1.37 -0.62 1.71
CA GLY A 133 -1.01 0.39 0.70
C GLY A 133 -1.06 -0.15 -0.72
N ILE A 134 -0.55 0.64 -1.67
CA ILE A 134 -0.53 0.28 -3.08
C ILE A 134 0.46 -0.86 -3.35
N LEU A 135 -0.02 -1.89 -4.04
CA LEU A 135 0.71 -3.10 -4.43
C LEU A 135 0.87 -3.11 -5.95
N PHE A 136 2.09 -3.31 -6.44
CA PHE A 136 2.40 -3.39 -7.86
C PHE A 136 2.77 -4.81 -8.26
N HIS A 137 2.19 -5.28 -9.38
CA HIS A 137 2.51 -6.54 -10.03
C HIS A 137 2.83 -6.26 -11.50
N ASP A 138 4.01 -6.69 -11.94
CA ASP A 138 4.50 -6.56 -13.31
C ASP A 138 5.02 -7.91 -13.77
N TYR A 139 4.38 -8.49 -14.77
CA TYR A 139 4.71 -9.81 -15.31
C TYR A 139 4.92 -9.73 -16.81
N THR A 140 5.96 -10.39 -17.30
CA THR A 140 6.16 -10.63 -18.73
C THR A 140 5.96 -12.10 -19.05
N TYR A 141 5.12 -12.40 -20.03
CA TYR A 141 4.83 -13.75 -20.51
C TYR A 141 5.32 -13.95 -21.94
N ASN A 142 5.91 -15.11 -22.22
CA ASN A 142 6.25 -15.51 -23.58
C ASN A 142 5.05 -16.04 -24.38
N ALA A 143 5.27 -16.36 -25.66
CA ALA A 143 4.23 -16.89 -26.55
C ALA A 143 3.66 -18.25 -26.12
N GLN A 144 4.36 -18.99 -25.25
CA GLN A 144 3.89 -20.26 -24.67
C GLN A 144 3.13 -20.05 -23.34
N GLY A 145 2.95 -18.80 -22.89
CA GLY A 145 2.28 -18.48 -21.64
C GLY A 145 3.13 -18.71 -20.38
N ALA A 146 4.45 -18.88 -20.53
CA ALA A 146 5.37 -18.97 -19.39
C ALA A 146 5.86 -17.58 -18.97
N ILE A 147 6.08 -17.39 -17.66
CA ILE A 147 6.63 -16.16 -17.09
C ILE A 147 8.11 -16.05 -17.45
N GLU A 148 8.50 -14.98 -18.13
CA GLU A 148 9.89 -14.62 -18.42
C GLU A 148 10.47 -13.69 -17.36
N SER A 149 9.64 -12.80 -16.81
CA SER A 149 10.03 -11.91 -15.73
C SER A 149 8.84 -11.57 -14.84
N ALA A 150 9.13 -11.32 -13.56
CA ALA A 150 8.16 -10.91 -12.56
C ALA A 150 8.80 -9.87 -11.64
N ASN A 151 8.11 -8.76 -11.44
CA ASN A 151 8.45 -7.76 -10.43
C ASN A 151 7.22 -7.45 -9.57
N CYS A 152 7.40 -7.52 -8.25
CA CYS A 152 6.38 -7.20 -7.28
C CYS A 152 6.91 -6.16 -6.31
N ILE A 153 6.20 -5.04 -6.16
CA ILE A 153 6.56 -4.00 -5.19
C ILE A 153 5.47 -3.93 -4.13
N ILE A 154 5.82 -4.43 -2.94
CA ILE A 154 4.88 -4.67 -1.85
C ILE A 154 4.83 -3.45 -0.92
N PRO A 155 3.65 -3.07 -0.38
CA PRO A 155 3.50 -1.87 0.44
C PRO A 155 4.43 -1.78 1.65
N THR A 156 4.69 -2.89 2.35
CA THR A 156 5.55 -2.87 3.55
C THR A 156 6.95 -2.37 3.21
N GLY A 157 7.54 -2.81 2.09
CA GLY A 157 8.87 -2.36 1.64
C GLY A 157 8.88 -0.87 1.30
N GLN A 158 7.77 -0.38 0.73
CA GLN A 158 7.62 1.03 0.39
C GLN A 158 7.65 1.96 1.62
N ASN A 159 7.09 1.49 2.75
CA ASN A 159 7.06 2.26 4.00
C ASN A 159 8.37 2.24 4.80
N LEU A 160 9.33 1.34 4.48
CA LEU A 160 10.55 1.19 5.30
C LEU A 160 11.38 2.47 5.40
N ALA A 161 11.53 3.20 4.29
CA ALA A 161 12.23 4.49 4.30
C ALA A 161 11.55 5.53 5.17
N ASN A 162 10.21 5.54 5.18
CA ASN A 162 9.44 6.50 5.97
C ASN A 162 9.50 6.17 7.46
N ILE A 163 9.49 4.88 7.81
CA ILE A 163 9.72 4.40 9.17
C ILE A 163 11.10 4.82 9.66
N ASP A 164 12.15 4.63 8.85
CA ASP A 164 13.52 5.05 9.21
C ASP A 164 13.59 6.57 9.45
N ASP A 165 12.96 7.37 8.60
CA ASP A 165 12.94 8.83 8.74
C ASP A 165 12.12 9.30 9.95
N ASP A 166 10.99 8.67 10.25
CA ASP A 166 10.22 8.94 11.47
C ASP A 166 10.98 8.53 12.74
N MET A 167 11.71 7.42 12.72
CA MET A 167 12.55 7.02 13.85
C MET A 167 13.65 8.05 14.11
N LYS A 168 14.35 8.52 13.06
CA LYS A 168 15.38 9.57 13.20
C LYS A 168 14.80 10.86 13.78
N LYS A 169 13.54 11.17 13.49
CA LYS A 169 12.85 12.33 14.04
C LYS A 169 12.42 12.11 15.49
N LEU A 170 11.88 10.94 15.82
CA LEU A 170 11.31 10.63 17.14
C LEU A 170 12.38 10.41 18.20
N VAL A 171 13.47 9.69 17.88
CA VAL A 171 14.50 9.30 18.88
C VAL A 171 15.05 10.49 19.67
N PRO A 172 15.42 11.64 19.06
CA PRO A 172 15.86 12.83 19.79
C PRO A 172 14.87 13.35 20.82
N GLU A 173 13.56 13.18 20.59
CA GLU A 173 12.50 13.69 21.47
C GLU A 173 12.30 12.79 22.72
N ILE A 174 12.74 11.53 22.64
CA ILE A 174 12.52 10.51 23.69
C ILE A 174 13.83 9.95 24.27
N ILE A 175 14.98 10.51 23.89
CA ILE A 175 16.31 9.93 24.20
C ILE A 175 16.61 9.88 25.70
N GLU A 176 16.00 10.76 26.49
CA GLU A 176 16.16 10.84 27.95
C GLU A 176 15.27 9.82 28.70
N GLU A 177 14.40 9.09 28.00
CA GLU A 177 13.54 8.08 28.61
C GLU A 177 14.27 6.76 28.87
N SER A 178 13.62 5.84 29.59
CA SER A 178 14.20 4.52 29.81
C SER A 178 14.32 3.75 28.49
N LYS A 179 15.33 2.88 28.39
CA LYS A 179 15.50 1.99 27.21
C LYS A 179 14.23 1.22 26.88
N THR A 180 13.49 0.78 27.90
CA THR A 180 12.22 0.06 27.75
C THR A 180 11.16 0.95 27.11
N ASP A 181 11.02 2.19 27.57
CA ASP A 181 10.04 3.14 27.02
C ASP A 181 10.38 3.54 25.59
N ILE A 182 11.66 3.80 25.31
CA ILE A 182 12.14 4.10 23.95
C ILE A 182 11.82 2.92 23.02
N THR A 183 12.14 1.70 23.44
CA THR A 183 11.87 0.49 22.64
C THR A 183 10.38 0.35 22.39
N HIS A 184 9.55 0.50 23.42
CA HIS A 184 8.09 0.41 23.28
C HIS A 184 7.53 1.45 22.29
N LYS A 185 7.99 2.71 22.37
CA LYS A 185 7.57 3.78 21.46
C LYS A 185 8.01 3.54 20.02
N LEU A 186 9.24 3.07 19.80
CA LEU A 186 9.71 2.72 18.46
C LEU A 186 8.93 1.54 17.87
N GLU A 187 8.59 0.54 18.67
CA GLU A 187 7.73 -0.54 18.21
C GLU A 187 6.30 -0.06 17.92
N MET A 188 5.74 0.88 18.71
CA MET A 188 4.45 1.50 18.41
C MET A 188 4.48 2.26 17.09
N LEU A 189 5.55 3.01 16.83
CA LEU A 189 5.75 3.71 15.55
C LEU A 189 5.74 2.71 14.39
N VAL A 190 6.52 1.63 14.49
CA VAL A 190 6.54 0.58 13.46
C VAL A 190 5.15 -0.03 13.27
N ARG A 191 4.44 -0.37 14.35
CA ARG A 191 3.08 -0.94 14.29
C ARG A 191 2.05 0.02 13.69
N ALA A 192 2.25 1.33 13.80
CA ALA A 192 1.36 2.33 13.19
C ALA A 192 1.31 2.19 11.65
N TYR A 193 2.36 1.66 11.02
CA TYR A 193 2.40 1.38 9.59
C TYR A 193 1.78 0.02 9.19
N ASP A 194 1.29 -0.78 10.15
CA ASP A 194 0.77 -2.14 9.94
C ASP A 194 1.71 -3.01 9.06
N PRO A 195 2.97 -3.21 9.45
CA PRO A 195 3.93 -3.93 8.62
C PRO A 195 3.59 -5.42 8.53
N CYS A 196 3.50 -5.95 7.31
CA CYS A 196 3.51 -7.40 7.09
C CYS A 196 4.95 -7.85 6.82
N ILE A 197 5.62 -8.40 7.84
CA ILE A 197 7.02 -8.85 7.76
C ILE A 197 7.18 -10.01 6.75
N SER A 198 6.21 -10.92 6.67
CA SER A 198 6.23 -12.01 5.68
C SER A 198 6.04 -11.51 4.24
N CYS A 199 5.45 -10.33 4.06
CA CYS A 199 5.21 -9.74 2.74
C CYS A 199 6.39 -8.86 2.28
N SER A 200 7.25 -8.38 3.20
CA SER A 200 8.28 -7.38 2.88
C SER A 200 9.54 -7.93 2.21
N VAL A 201 9.79 -9.23 2.33
CA VAL A 201 10.96 -9.88 1.73
C VAL A 201 10.54 -11.17 1.05
N HIS A 202 11.03 -11.36 -0.17
CA HIS A 202 10.90 -12.61 -0.91
C HIS A 202 12.26 -13.30 -0.89
N MET A 203 12.32 -14.51 -0.36
CA MET A 203 13.53 -15.33 -0.35
C MET A 203 13.29 -16.53 -1.26
N VAL A 204 14.21 -16.77 -2.18
CA VAL A 204 14.23 -17.99 -2.99
C VAL A 204 15.56 -18.67 -2.73
N ASP A 205 15.49 -19.94 -2.35
CA ASP A 205 16.64 -20.84 -2.30
C ASP A 205 16.78 -21.49 -3.68
N VAL A 206 17.93 -21.30 -4.33
CA VAL A 206 18.15 -21.75 -5.72
C VAL A 206 19.23 -22.82 -5.74
N THR A 207 18.83 -24.04 -6.10
CA THR A 207 19.77 -25.11 -6.43
C THR A 207 20.08 -25.04 -7.92
N PHE A 208 21.34 -24.71 -8.25
CA PHE A 208 21.81 -24.78 -9.62
C PHE A 208 21.93 -26.24 -10.05
N ILE A 209 21.30 -26.59 -11.16
CA ILE A 209 21.50 -27.88 -11.83
C ILE A 209 22.49 -27.60 -12.96
N GLU A 210 23.69 -28.18 -12.85
CA GLU A 210 24.68 -28.21 -13.95
C GLU A 210 24.28 -29.22 -15.03
#